data_AF-A0A8C7AND2-F1
#
_entry.id   AF-A0A8C7AND2-F1
#
_cell.length_a   1.000
_cell.length_b   1.000
_cell.length_c   1.000
_cell.angle_alpha   90.00
_cell.angle_beta   90.00
_cell.angle_gamma   90.00
#
_symmetry.space_group_name_H-M   'P 1'
#
loop_
_entity.id
_entity.type
_entity.pdbx_description
1 polymer ?
#
loop_
_entity_poly.entity_id
_entity_poly.type
_entity_poly.pdbx_seq_one_letter_code
_entity_poly.pdbx_strand_id
1 'polypeptide(L)'
;MSAPCVEADDAVCRCAYGYYQDETTGRCEACRVCEAGSGLVFSCQDRQNTVCEECPDGTYSDEANHVDPCLPCTVCEDTERQVRECTRWADAECEEIPGRWITRSTPSEGSDSTAPSTEEPEGPPEQDVIASTVTDAVTTVMGSSQPVVTRGTADNLIPVYCSILAAVVVGLVAYIAFKRWNSCKQNKQGANSRPANQTPPPEGEKLHSDSGISVDSQSLHDQQPHTQTAAGQALKGDGGLYSSLPPAKREEVEKLLNGSAGDTWRHLAGELGYQPEHIDSFTHEACPVRALLASWAAQDSATLDALLAALRRIQRADIVESLCSESTATSPV
;
A
#
# COMPACT_ATOMS: atom_id res chain seq x y z
N MET A 1 11.85 27.71 -7.79
CA MET A 1 12.47 27.90 -6.46
C MET A 1 11.85 26.86 -5.53
N SER A 2 12.64 26.13 -4.76
CA SER A 2 12.14 25.09 -3.83
C SER A 2 12.33 25.42 -2.36
N ALA A 3 13.28 26.27 -2.00
CA ALA A 3 13.41 26.83 -0.66
C ALA A 3 13.71 28.34 -0.77
N PRO A 4 13.07 29.19 0.05
CA PRO A 4 13.43 30.60 0.15
C PRO A 4 14.81 30.77 0.80
N CYS A 5 15.44 31.93 0.63
CA CYS A 5 16.62 32.29 1.42
C CYS A 5 16.18 32.59 2.87
N VAL A 6 16.95 32.12 3.84
CA VAL A 6 16.80 32.44 5.28
C VAL A 6 18.17 32.82 5.87
N GLU A 7 18.23 33.30 7.12
CA GLU A 7 19.51 33.73 7.72
C GLU A 7 20.55 32.60 7.86
N ALA A 8 20.10 31.34 7.94
CA ALA A 8 20.96 30.17 8.08
C ALA A 8 21.34 29.51 6.73
N ASP A 9 20.52 29.69 5.69
CA ASP A 9 20.59 28.89 4.46
C ASP A 9 20.28 29.71 3.20
N ASP A 10 21.06 29.47 2.14
CA ASP A 10 20.87 30.06 0.82
C ASP A 10 19.58 29.57 0.14
N ALA A 11 19.02 30.41 -0.75
CA ALA A 11 17.88 30.04 -1.59
C ALA A 11 18.17 28.84 -2.50
N VAL A 12 17.38 27.77 -2.37
CA VAL A 12 17.47 26.62 -3.29
C VAL A 12 16.60 26.86 -4.52
N CYS A 13 17.25 27.04 -5.66
CA CYS A 13 16.61 27.20 -6.96
C CYS A 13 16.45 25.86 -7.69
N ARG A 14 15.38 25.78 -8.49
CA ARG A 14 15.05 24.69 -9.41
C ARG A 14 14.50 25.29 -10.68
N CYS A 15 14.57 24.56 -11.78
CA CYS A 15 13.99 24.96 -13.05
C CYS A 15 12.46 25.15 -12.95
N ALA A 16 11.88 25.87 -13.91
CA ALA A 16 10.43 26.01 -13.99
C ALA A 16 9.80 24.67 -14.41
N TYR A 17 8.50 24.50 -14.16
CA TYR A 17 7.76 23.36 -14.69
C TYR A 17 7.88 23.30 -16.21
N GLY A 18 8.09 22.09 -16.76
CA GLY A 18 8.44 21.90 -18.17
C GLY A 18 9.91 22.15 -18.52
N TYR A 19 10.81 22.30 -17.53
CA TYR A 19 12.26 22.41 -17.72
C TYR A 19 13.04 21.54 -16.72
N TYR A 20 14.13 20.92 -17.19
CA TYR A 20 15.12 20.22 -16.36
C TYR A 20 16.46 20.95 -16.38
N GLN A 21 17.30 20.77 -15.36
CA GLN A 21 18.69 21.24 -15.40
C GLN A 21 19.55 20.22 -16.15
N ASP A 22 20.12 20.62 -17.28
CA ASP A 22 21.13 19.82 -17.98
C ASP A 22 22.46 19.83 -17.21
N GLU A 23 23.02 18.66 -16.93
CA GLU A 23 24.26 18.54 -16.15
C GLU A 23 25.50 19.02 -16.92
N THR A 24 25.48 18.98 -18.25
CA THR A 24 26.56 19.41 -19.13
C THR A 24 26.61 20.92 -19.33
N THR A 25 25.45 21.57 -19.53
CA THR A 25 25.38 23.03 -19.73
C THR A 25 25.15 23.81 -18.44
N GLY A 26 24.64 23.14 -17.39
CA GLY A 26 24.22 23.74 -16.12
C GLY A 26 22.93 24.56 -16.21
N ARG A 27 22.27 24.58 -17.37
CA ARG A 27 21.12 25.45 -17.68
C ARG A 27 19.80 24.69 -17.56
N CYS A 28 18.72 25.45 -17.36
CA CYS A 28 17.38 24.92 -17.51
C CYS A 28 17.05 24.79 -19.00
N GLU A 29 16.90 23.55 -19.46
CA GLU A 29 16.51 23.20 -20.82
C GLU A 29 15.09 22.64 -20.83
N ALA A 30 14.35 22.85 -21.92
CA ALA A 30 12.96 22.43 -22.00
C ALA A 30 12.87 20.91 -21.98
N CYS A 31 11.92 20.39 -21.20
CA CYS A 31 11.58 18.97 -21.20
C CYS A 31 11.22 18.52 -22.61
N ARG A 32 11.75 17.38 -23.05
CA ARG A 32 11.38 16.75 -24.31
C ARG A 32 9.88 16.42 -24.29
N VAL A 33 9.23 16.68 -25.41
CA VAL A 33 7.86 16.24 -25.68
C VAL A 33 7.89 14.83 -26.30
N CYS A 34 7.00 13.98 -25.83
CA CYS A 34 6.63 12.73 -26.48
C CYS A 34 5.59 13.06 -27.55
N GLU A 35 5.93 12.80 -28.81
CA GLU A 35 5.04 13.04 -29.96
C GLU A 35 3.96 11.95 -30.04
N ALA A 36 2.85 12.23 -30.72
CA ALA A 36 1.81 11.24 -30.98
C ALA A 36 2.39 9.94 -31.59
N GLY A 37 1.97 8.78 -31.06
CA GLY A 37 2.64 7.50 -31.29
C GLY A 37 3.69 7.13 -30.24
N SER A 38 3.99 8.01 -29.29
CA SER A 38 4.95 7.80 -28.21
C SER A 38 4.42 8.33 -26.88
N GLY A 39 4.73 7.62 -25.79
CA GLY A 39 4.27 7.97 -24.45
C GLY A 39 5.41 8.07 -23.44
N LEU A 40 5.10 8.66 -22.30
CA LEU A 40 6.01 8.85 -21.18
C LEU A 40 6.42 7.53 -20.50
N VAL A 41 7.73 7.34 -20.31
CA VAL A 41 8.31 6.30 -19.45
C VAL A 41 8.85 6.90 -18.16
N PHE A 42 9.61 8.00 -18.27
CA PHE A 42 10.14 8.74 -17.12
C PHE A 42 9.78 10.21 -17.22
N SER A 43 9.07 10.70 -16.21
CA SER A 43 8.67 12.09 -16.07
C SER A 43 9.87 13.03 -16.03
N CYS A 44 9.72 14.21 -16.64
CA CYS A 44 10.72 15.25 -16.51
C CYS A 44 10.83 15.71 -15.05
N GLN A 45 12.06 15.77 -14.54
CA GLN A 45 12.40 16.12 -13.16
C GLN A 45 13.55 17.13 -13.15
N ASP A 46 13.92 17.64 -11.96
CA ASP A 46 14.90 18.72 -11.81
C ASP A 46 16.24 18.51 -12.53
N ARG A 47 16.68 17.26 -12.74
CA ARG A 47 17.93 16.90 -13.45
C ARG A 47 17.77 15.77 -14.47
N GLN A 48 16.53 15.43 -14.82
CA GLN A 48 16.22 14.36 -15.77
C GLN A 48 15.24 14.88 -16.82
N ASN A 49 15.67 14.81 -18.08
CA ASN A 49 14.79 15.08 -19.21
C ASN A 49 13.73 13.97 -19.35
N THR A 50 12.58 14.29 -19.94
CA THR A 50 11.54 13.33 -20.32
C THR A 50 12.12 12.18 -21.14
N VAL A 51 11.80 10.94 -20.75
CA VAL A 51 12.09 9.75 -21.56
C VAL A 51 10.78 9.23 -22.12
N CYS A 52 10.71 9.14 -23.44
CA CYS A 52 9.56 8.65 -24.19
C CYS A 52 9.90 7.31 -24.86
N GLU A 53 8.93 6.41 -24.94
CA GLU A 53 9.00 5.19 -25.75
C GLU A 53 7.94 5.17 -26.85
N GLU A 54 8.11 4.27 -27.81
CA GLU A 54 7.09 3.99 -28.82
C GLU A 54 5.94 3.21 -28.19
N CYS A 55 4.68 3.60 -28.44
CA CYS A 55 3.57 2.89 -27.82
C CYS A 55 3.47 1.44 -28.32
N PRO A 56 3.48 0.44 -27.41
CA PRO A 56 3.37 -0.97 -27.77
C PRO A 56 1.98 -1.33 -28.29
N ASP A 57 1.88 -2.49 -28.95
CA ASP A 57 0.62 -3.03 -29.46
C ASP A 57 -0.47 -3.07 -28.38
N GLY A 58 -1.67 -2.57 -28.71
CA GLY A 58 -2.77 -2.43 -27.75
C GLY A 58 -2.72 -1.14 -26.91
N THR A 59 -1.83 -0.19 -27.24
CA THR A 59 -1.81 1.16 -26.64
C THR A 59 -1.66 2.27 -27.68
N TYR A 60 -2.02 3.50 -27.32
CA TYR A 60 -1.92 4.69 -28.17
C TYR A 60 -1.50 5.95 -27.41
N SER A 61 -1.09 6.98 -28.15
CA SER A 61 -0.90 8.36 -27.69
C SER A 61 -1.21 9.27 -28.87
N ASP A 62 -2.23 10.13 -28.75
CA ASP A 62 -2.74 11.01 -29.79
C ASP A 62 -2.33 12.48 -29.61
N GLU A 63 -1.98 12.90 -28.39
CA GLU A 63 -1.46 14.23 -28.08
C GLU A 63 0.06 14.28 -27.90
N ALA A 64 0.68 15.39 -28.31
CA ALA A 64 2.11 15.63 -28.11
C ALA A 64 2.36 16.38 -26.79
N ASN A 65 2.76 15.67 -25.74
CA ASN A 65 3.05 16.26 -24.42
C ASN A 65 4.21 15.56 -23.68
N HIS A 66 4.53 15.97 -22.45
CA HIS A 66 5.66 15.45 -21.66
C HIS A 66 5.23 14.80 -20.33
N VAL A 67 3.96 14.43 -20.23
CA VAL A 67 3.29 14.00 -18.99
C VAL A 67 2.50 12.70 -19.13
N ASP A 68 2.00 12.38 -20.32
CA ASP A 68 1.09 11.25 -20.51
C ASP A 68 1.81 9.99 -21.01
N PRO A 69 1.56 8.83 -20.39
CA PRO A 69 2.02 7.53 -20.89
C PRO A 69 1.16 7.07 -22.07
N CYS A 70 1.56 5.98 -22.73
CA CYS A 70 0.70 5.33 -23.70
C CYS A 70 -0.56 4.79 -23.03
N LEU A 71 -1.73 5.19 -23.52
CA LEU A 71 -3.04 4.82 -23.03
C LEU A 71 -3.47 3.47 -23.61
N PRO A 72 -4.16 2.60 -22.85
CA PRO A 72 -4.68 1.35 -23.40
C PRO A 72 -5.76 1.63 -24.46
N CYS A 73 -5.74 0.87 -25.55
CA CYS A 73 -6.79 0.93 -26.57
C CYS A 73 -8.15 0.53 -25.99
N THR A 74 -9.20 1.23 -26.41
CA THR A 74 -10.59 0.83 -26.24
C THR A 74 -10.85 -0.50 -26.94
N VAL A 75 -11.59 -1.40 -26.28
CA VAL A 75 -12.04 -2.68 -26.82
C VAL A 75 -13.56 -2.64 -26.91
N CYS A 76 -14.10 -2.71 -28.13
CA CYS A 76 -15.54 -2.64 -28.36
C CYS A 76 -16.26 -3.86 -27.77
N GLU A 77 -17.46 -3.64 -27.21
CA GLU A 77 -18.29 -4.71 -26.66
C GLU A 77 -18.97 -5.57 -27.75
N ASP A 78 -19.53 -6.73 -27.38
CA ASP A 78 -20.33 -7.58 -28.29
C ASP A 78 -21.57 -6.88 -28.88
N THR A 79 -21.99 -5.75 -28.29
CA THR A 79 -23.10 -4.92 -28.78
C THR A 79 -22.64 -3.80 -29.71
N GLU A 80 -21.33 -3.66 -29.92
CA GLU A 80 -20.70 -2.62 -30.72
C GLU A 80 -19.93 -3.22 -31.89
N ARG A 81 -19.67 -2.40 -32.91
CA ARG A 81 -18.81 -2.73 -34.03
C ARG A 81 -17.64 -1.75 -34.04
N GLN A 82 -16.42 -2.28 -34.13
CA GLN A 82 -15.24 -1.48 -34.40
C GLN A 82 -15.34 -0.83 -35.79
N VAL A 83 -15.35 0.50 -35.82
CA VAL A 83 -15.36 1.34 -37.03
C VAL A 83 -13.94 1.75 -37.41
N ARG A 84 -13.09 2.01 -36.42
CA ARG A 84 -11.65 2.24 -36.59
C ARG A 84 -10.84 1.32 -35.69
N GLU A 85 -9.83 0.69 -36.27
CA GLU A 85 -8.84 -0.10 -35.54
C GLU A 85 -7.97 0.82 -34.67
N CYS A 86 -7.61 0.38 -33.46
CA CYS A 86 -6.66 1.13 -32.65
C CYS A 86 -5.29 1.13 -33.31
N THR A 87 -4.59 2.25 -33.21
CA THR A 87 -3.22 2.44 -33.70
C THR A 87 -2.42 3.15 -32.64
N ARG A 88 -1.09 3.10 -32.69
CA ARG A 88 -0.25 3.82 -31.72
C ARG A 88 -0.53 5.34 -31.64
N TRP A 89 -1.16 5.94 -32.66
CA TRP A 89 -1.44 7.39 -32.72
C TRP A 89 -2.90 7.77 -32.43
N ALA A 90 -3.82 6.79 -32.29
CA ALA A 90 -5.24 7.04 -32.14
C ALA A 90 -5.98 5.78 -31.66
N ASP A 91 -6.96 5.98 -30.77
CA ASP A 91 -7.78 4.90 -30.22
C ASP A 91 -8.63 4.16 -31.27
N ALA A 92 -9.16 3.00 -30.89
CA ALA A 92 -10.27 2.36 -31.57
C ALA A 92 -11.55 3.22 -31.46
N GLU A 93 -12.30 3.30 -32.55
CA GLU A 93 -13.64 3.89 -32.55
C GLU A 93 -14.69 2.77 -32.63
N CYS A 94 -15.59 2.72 -31.65
CA CYS A 94 -16.69 1.77 -31.56
C CYS A 94 -18.03 2.44 -31.91
N GLU A 95 -18.93 1.72 -32.57
CA GLU A 95 -20.28 2.16 -32.94
C GLU A 95 -21.31 1.11 -32.51
N GLU A 96 -22.35 1.51 -31.76
CA GLU A 96 -23.42 0.61 -31.33
C GLU A 96 -24.08 -0.12 -32.51
N ILE A 97 -24.20 -1.44 -32.43
CA ILE A 97 -24.94 -2.25 -33.40
C ILE A 97 -26.44 -2.05 -33.16
N PRO A 98 -27.21 -1.53 -34.14
CA PRO A 98 -28.64 -1.34 -33.95
C PRO A 98 -29.35 -2.65 -33.59
N GLY A 99 -30.07 -2.66 -32.46
CA GLY A 99 -30.63 -3.86 -31.82
C GLY A 99 -31.51 -4.80 -32.67
N ARG A 100 -31.88 -4.40 -33.89
CA ARG A 100 -32.46 -5.26 -34.92
C ARG A 100 -31.52 -6.36 -35.44
N TRP A 101 -30.21 -6.23 -35.22
CA TRP A 101 -29.16 -7.16 -35.70
C TRP A 101 -28.43 -7.89 -34.58
N ILE A 102 -28.71 -7.56 -33.32
CA ILE A 102 -28.19 -8.32 -32.18
C ILE A 102 -28.97 -9.63 -32.12
N THR A 103 -28.40 -10.70 -32.70
CA THR A 103 -28.87 -12.08 -32.49
C THR A 103 -28.61 -12.47 -31.03
N ARG A 104 -29.50 -12.01 -30.14
CA ARG A 104 -29.49 -12.40 -28.74
C ARG A 104 -29.79 -13.89 -28.68
N SER A 105 -28.76 -14.71 -28.53
CA SER A 105 -28.87 -16.09 -28.09
C SER A 105 -29.33 -16.10 -26.63
N THR A 106 -30.62 -15.80 -26.42
CA THR A 106 -31.30 -16.01 -25.15
C THR A 106 -31.11 -17.48 -24.74
N PRO A 107 -30.47 -17.77 -23.60
CA PRO A 107 -30.63 -19.06 -22.97
C PRO A 107 -32.12 -19.23 -22.68
N SER A 108 -32.71 -20.33 -23.13
CA SER A 108 -34.12 -20.60 -22.86
C SER A 108 -34.29 -20.90 -21.37
N GLU A 109 -34.79 -19.93 -20.60
CA GLU A 109 -35.31 -20.17 -19.25
C GLU A 109 -36.53 -21.10 -19.33
N GLY A 110 -36.27 -22.41 -19.25
CA GLY A 110 -37.27 -23.44 -19.05
C GLY A 110 -37.41 -23.75 -17.56
N SER A 111 -38.32 -23.07 -16.88
CA SER A 111 -38.63 -23.32 -15.46
C SER A 111 -39.77 -24.34 -15.31
N ASP A 112 -39.61 -25.23 -14.31
CA ASP A 112 -40.61 -26.08 -13.65
C ASP A 112 -41.55 -26.97 -14.48
N SER A 113 -41.38 -28.31 -14.37
CA SER A 113 -42.25 -29.14 -13.49
C SER A 113 -42.05 -30.66 -13.64
N THR A 114 -41.82 -31.32 -12.49
CA THR A 114 -42.49 -32.57 -12.04
C THR A 114 -42.47 -33.84 -12.93
N ALA A 115 -41.70 -34.84 -12.49
CA ALA A 115 -41.85 -36.26 -12.89
C ALA A 115 -43.10 -36.90 -12.23
N PRO A 116 -43.67 -38.03 -12.71
CA PRO A 116 -43.01 -39.34 -12.54
C PRO A 116 -43.27 -40.43 -13.61
N SER A 117 -42.55 -41.56 -13.47
CA SER A 117 -42.87 -42.92 -13.96
C SER A 117 -42.84 -43.21 -15.47
N THR A 118 -42.59 -44.44 -15.94
CA THR A 118 -41.85 -45.63 -15.45
C THR A 118 -41.83 -46.60 -16.64
N GLU A 119 -40.67 -47.10 -17.10
CA GLU A 119 -40.52 -48.46 -17.63
C GLU A 119 -39.03 -48.81 -17.89
N GLU A 120 -38.54 -49.78 -17.14
CA GLU A 120 -37.41 -50.66 -17.46
C GLU A 120 -38.02 -51.95 -18.07
N PRO A 121 -37.29 -52.86 -18.77
CA PRO A 121 -36.29 -53.68 -18.06
C PRO A 121 -35.09 -54.23 -18.88
N GLU A 122 -34.18 -54.89 -18.14
CA GLU A 122 -33.22 -55.94 -18.56
C GLU A 122 -32.05 -55.53 -19.50
N GLY A 123 -30.78 -55.67 -19.13
CA GLY A 123 -30.18 -56.52 -18.10
C GLY A 123 -28.66 -56.70 -18.32
N PRO A 124 -27.95 -57.41 -17.43
CA PRO A 124 -26.52 -57.18 -17.10
C PRO A 124 -25.61 -58.37 -17.56
N PRO A 125 -24.29 -58.51 -17.23
CA PRO A 125 -23.59 -57.88 -16.10
C PRO A 125 -22.12 -57.43 -16.23
N GLU A 126 -21.67 -56.91 -15.08
CA GLU A 126 -20.36 -56.38 -14.67
C GLU A 126 -19.22 -57.42 -14.72
N GLN A 127 -17.94 -56.96 -14.78
CA GLN A 127 -17.01 -57.01 -13.63
C GLN A 127 -15.56 -56.55 -13.94
N ASP A 128 -15.05 -55.77 -12.98
CA ASP A 128 -13.72 -55.82 -12.34
C ASP A 128 -12.36 -55.51 -13.02
N VAL A 129 -11.80 -54.38 -12.54
CA VAL A 129 -10.49 -54.18 -11.86
C VAL A 129 -9.16 -54.54 -12.56
N ILE A 130 -8.14 -53.81 -12.09
CA ILE A 130 -6.67 -53.97 -12.14
C ILE A 130 -5.89 -53.56 -13.40
N ALA A 131 -4.61 -53.32 -13.15
CA ALA A 131 -3.78 -52.38 -13.88
C ALA A 131 -2.49 -53.02 -14.41
N SER A 132 -1.87 -52.27 -15.33
CA SER A 132 -0.41 -52.15 -15.49
C SER A 132 0.34 -53.14 -16.39
N THR A 133 1.50 -52.63 -16.81
CA THR A 133 2.73 -53.29 -17.29
C THR A 133 2.90 -53.78 -18.75
N VAL A 134 3.92 -53.16 -19.38
CA VAL A 134 5.05 -53.79 -20.11
C VAL A 134 4.93 -54.06 -21.63
N THR A 135 5.46 -53.08 -22.37
CA THR A 135 6.39 -53.14 -23.54
C THR A 135 6.30 -54.21 -24.64
N ASP A 136 6.38 -53.69 -25.86
CA ASP A 136 7.34 -54.02 -26.93
C ASP A 136 6.94 -54.79 -28.21
N ALA A 137 7.62 -54.35 -29.29
CA ALA A 137 7.92 -55.01 -30.56
C ALA A 137 6.94 -54.95 -31.77
N VAL A 138 7.08 -53.85 -32.54
CA VAL A 138 7.37 -53.83 -34.00
C VAL A 138 6.53 -54.69 -34.97
N THR A 139 5.86 -54.03 -35.92
CA THR A 139 6.06 -54.34 -37.36
C THR A 139 5.76 -53.15 -38.29
N THR A 140 6.54 -53.03 -39.37
CA THR A 140 6.51 -51.94 -40.37
C THR A 140 5.54 -52.21 -41.51
N VAL A 141 4.65 -51.26 -41.82
CA VAL A 141 4.02 -51.09 -43.15
C VAL A 141 3.88 -49.60 -43.47
N MET A 142 4.23 -49.19 -44.69
CA MET A 142 4.05 -47.81 -45.17
C MET A 142 2.61 -47.54 -45.64
N GLY A 143 2.14 -46.31 -45.42
CA GLY A 143 1.24 -45.64 -46.35
C GLY A 143 -0.24 -45.54 -45.95
N SER A 144 -0.57 -44.49 -45.18
CA SER A 144 -1.69 -43.58 -45.52
C SER A 144 -1.63 -42.35 -44.61
N SER A 145 -1.82 -41.16 -45.17
CA SER A 145 -1.78 -39.89 -44.44
C SER A 145 -3.14 -39.56 -43.80
N GLN A 146 -3.20 -39.59 -42.47
CA GLN A 146 -4.18 -38.82 -41.69
C GLN A 146 -3.47 -38.08 -40.55
N PRO A 147 -3.81 -36.81 -40.29
CA PRO A 147 -3.39 -36.13 -39.07
C PRO A 147 -4.24 -36.67 -37.91
N VAL A 148 -3.66 -37.54 -37.09
CA VAL A 148 -4.21 -37.83 -35.76
C VAL A 148 -4.13 -36.53 -34.96
N VAL A 149 -5.25 -35.84 -34.84
CA VAL A 149 -5.33 -34.64 -34.00
C VAL A 149 -5.36 -35.11 -32.55
N THR A 150 -4.25 -34.96 -31.84
CA THR A 150 -4.13 -35.19 -30.39
C THR A 150 -4.88 -34.08 -29.62
N ARG A 151 -6.21 -34.02 -29.79
CA ARG A 151 -7.08 -32.94 -29.28
C ARG A 151 -7.62 -33.16 -27.87
N GLY A 152 -6.94 -33.97 -27.06
CA GLY A 152 -7.42 -34.39 -25.74
C GLY A 152 -6.79 -33.70 -24.54
N THR A 153 -5.58 -33.12 -24.69
CA THR A 153 -4.75 -32.70 -23.54
C THR A 153 -4.39 -31.22 -23.49
N ALA A 154 -4.49 -30.48 -24.60
CA ALA A 154 -4.17 -29.05 -24.63
C ALA A 154 -5.28 -28.18 -24.03
N ASP A 155 -6.54 -28.48 -24.33
CA ASP A 155 -7.69 -27.64 -23.97
C ASP A 155 -7.97 -27.62 -22.44
N ASN A 156 -7.45 -28.60 -21.70
CA ASN A 156 -7.50 -28.65 -20.24
C ASN A 156 -6.21 -28.17 -19.55
N LEU A 157 -5.13 -27.91 -20.31
CA LEU A 157 -3.83 -27.54 -19.72
C LEU A 157 -3.87 -26.12 -19.13
N ILE A 158 -4.48 -25.18 -19.84
CA ILE A 158 -4.59 -23.77 -19.46
C ILE A 158 -5.41 -23.58 -18.16
N PRO A 159 -6.66 -24.07 -18.03
CA PRO A 159 -7.43 -23.91 -16.80
C PRO A 159 -6.79 -24.61 -15.60
N VAL A 160 -6.10 -25.75 -15.80
CA VAL A 160 -5.33 -26.42 -14.74
C VAL A 160 -4.14 -25.56 -14.29
N TYR A 161 -3.38 -24.97 -15.23
CA TYR A 161 -2.29 -24.06 -14.87
C TYR A 161 -2.78 -22.82 -14.14
N CYS A 162 -3.86 -22.17 -14.60
CA CYS A 162 -4.46 -21.03 -13.92
C CYS A 162 -4.93 -21.40 -12.49
N SER A 163 -5.52 -22.58 -12.32
CA SER A 163 -5.96 -23.07 -11.01
C SER A 163 -4.79 -23.33 -10.05
N ILE A 164 -3.69 -23.91 -10.54
CA ILE A 164 -2.47 -24.16 -9.76
C ILE A 164 -1.78 -22.84 -9.40
N LEU A 165 -1.65 -21.91 -10.35
CA LEU A 165 -1.06 -20.59 -10.10
C LEU A 165 -1.89 -19.79 -9.09
N ALA A 166 -3.22 -19.78 -9.21
CA ALA A 166 -4.11 -19.15 -8.24
C ALA A 166 -3.95 -19.78 -6.84
N ALA A 167 -3.89 -21.12 -6.75
CA ALA A 167 -3.68 -21.81 -5.48
C ALA A 167 -2.31 -21.49 -4.85
N VAL A 168 -1.24 -21.36 -5.65
CA VAL A 168 0.09 -20.95 -5.17
C VAL A 168 0.09 -19.50 -4.71
N VAL A 169 -0.54 -18.58 -5.46
CA VAL A 169 -0.65 -17.16 -5.07
C VAL A 169 -1.46 -17.01 -3.78
N VAL A 170 -2.63 -17.65 -3.68
CA VAL A 170 -3.44 -17.66 -2.46
C VAL A 170 -2.68 -18.30 -1.30
N GLY A 171 -1.95 -19.40 -1.54
CA GLY A 171 -1.09 -20.05 -0.56
C GLY A 171 0.05 -19.15 -0.06
N LEU A 172 0.70 -18.39 -0.95
CA LEU A 172 1.75 -17.42 -0.61
C LEU A 172 1.18 -16.21 0.13
N VAL A 173 0.04 -15.67 -0.28
CA VAL A 173 -0.66 -14.58 0.43
C VAL A 173 -1.11 -15.05 1.81
N ALA A 174 -1.70 -16.23 1.93
CA ALA A 174 -2.06 -16.83 3.21
C ALA A 174 -0.84 -17.14 4.08
N TYR A 175 0.28 -17.59 3.50
CA TYR A 175 1.54 -17.80 4.22
C TYR A 175 2.13 -16.47 4.70
N ILE A 176 2.14 -15.42 3.89
CA ILE A 176 2.60 -14.08 4.28
C ILE A 176 1.69 -13.52 5.38
N ALA A 177 0.36 -13.62 5.23
CA ALA A 177 -0.60 -13.18 6.23
C ALA A 177 -0.46 -13.97 7.54
N PHE A 178 -0.32 -15.30 7.48
CA PHE A 178 -0.13 -16.15 8.65
C PHE A 178 1.24 -15.92 9.31
N LYS A 179 2.31 -15.72 8.54
CA LYS A 179 3.65 -15.39 9.05
C LYS A 179 3.65 -14.01 9.70
N ARG A 180 3.06 -12.99 9.07
CA ARG A 180 2.84 -11.66 9.67
C ARG A 180 2.03 -11.80 10.97
N TRP A 181 0.89 -12.46 10.93
CA TRP A 181 0.02 -12.69 12.10
C TRP A 181 0.75 -13.41 13.24
N ASN A 182 1.45 -14.50 12.96
CA ASN A 182 2.08 -15.33 13.97
C ASN A 182 3.37 -14.70 14.53
N SER A 183 4.14 -13.95 13.73
CA SER A 183 5.27 -13.14 14.21
C SER A 183 4.80 -11.94 15.04
N CYS A 184 3.79 -11.19 14.58
CA CYS A 184 3.20 -10.10 15.37
C CYS A 184 2.47 -10.65 16.63
N LYS A 185 2.05 -11.93 16.67
CA LYS A 185 1.55 -12.65 17.87
C LYS A 185 2.67 -13.07 18.83
N GLN A 186 3.79 -13.60 18.33
CA GLN A 186 4.94 -13.98 19.15
C GLN A 186 5.57 -12.77 19.85
N ASN A 187 5.67 -11.62 19.17
CA ASN A 187 6.20 -10.40 19.79
C ASN A 187 5.34 -9.91 20.98
N LYS A 188 4.03 -10.20 20.97
CA LYS A 188 3.10 -9.87 22.07
C LYS A 188 3.32 -10.73 23.33
N GLN A 189 4.14 -11.79 23.26
CA GLN A 189 4.52 -12.64 24.41
C GLN A 189 5.97 -12.42 24.89
N GLY A 190 6.84 -11.80 24.07
CA GLY A 190 8.26 -11.59 24.40
C GLY A 190 8.54 -10.42 25.33
N ALA A 191 7.62 -9.47 25.48
CA ALA A 191 7.83 -8.25 26.27
C ALA A 191 7.76 -8.44 27.80
N ASN A 192 7.38 -9.63 28.29
CA ASN A 192 7.11 -9.87 29.72
C ASN A 192 8.12 -10.81 30.41
N SER A 193 9.30 -11.05 29.81
CA SER A 193 10.32 -11.94 30.38
C SER A 193 11.76 -11.54 30.00
N ARG A 194 12.32 -10.56 30.73
CA ARG A 194 13.77 -10.44 30.89
C ARG A 194 14.14 -10.27 32.37
N PRO A 195 14.87 -11.23 32.98
CA PRO A 195 15.35 -11.08 34.36
C PRO A 195 16.52 -10.09 34.40
N ALA A 196 16.58 -9.31 35.48
CA ALA A 196 17.71 -8.43 35.76
C ALA A 196 18.98 -9.25 36.02
N ASN A 197 20.12 -8.83 35.44
CA ASN A 197 21.43 -9.23 35.94
C ASN A 197 22.54 -8.26 35.49
N GLN A 198 22.97 -7.40 36.40
CA GLN A 198 24.36 -6.94 36.55
C GLN A 198 24.52 -6.21 37.89
N THR A 199 25.60 -6.53 38.61
CA THR A 199 25.84 -6.18 40.02
C THR A 199 26.94 -5.10 40.14
N PRO A 200 26.92 -4.20 41.14
CA PRO A 200 27.76 -2.97 41.21
C PRO A 200 28.86 -3.05 42.32
N PRO A 201 29.41 -1.95 42.88
CA PRO A 201 29.71 -0.59 42.36
C PRO A 201 31.26 -0.41 42.19
N PRO A 202 32.13 0.22 43.03
CA PRO A 202 32.02 1.07 44.25
C PRO A 202 32.79 2.45 44.22
N GLU A 203 32.59 3.28 45.27
CA GLU A 203 33.37 4.46 45.79
C GLU A 203 33.77 5.62 44.81
N GLY A 204 33.51 6.92 45.04
CA GLY A 204 32.88 7.71 46.12
C GLY A 204 32.42 9.08 45.54
N GLU A 205 32.26 10.20 46.26
CA GLU A 205 32.43 10.52 47.69
C GLU A 205 31.49 11.69 48.12
N LYS A 206 31.46 11.96 49.42
CA LYS A 206 30.71 12.88 50.31
C LYS A 206 30.76 14.41 50.06
N LEU A 207 29.60 15.08 50.29
CA LEU A 207 29.34 16.24 51.20
C LEU A 207 27.96 16.89 50.83
N HIS A 208 26.89 16.76 51.60
CA HIS A 208 26.48 17.48 52.83
C HIS A 208 25.71 18.81 52.65
N SER A 209 24.56 18.87 53.36
CA SER A 209 23.93 20.06 53.99
C SER A 209 22.81 20.83 53.25
N ASP A 210 21.59 20.29 53.38
CA ASP A 210 20.41 20.90 54.03
C ASP A 210 20.42 22.42 54.37
N SER A 211 19.44 23.16 53.84
CA SER A 211 18.65 24.19 54.55
C SER A 211 17.55 24.76 53.64
N GLY A 212 16.36 25.02 54.18
CA GLY A 212 15.24 25.64 53.44
C GLY A 212 14.78 26.99 54.01
N ILE A 213 13.57 27.38 53.59
CA ILE A 213 12.68 28.44 54.12
C ILE A 213 12.65 29.81 53.38
N SER A 214 11.46 30.09 52.81
CA SER A 214 10.73 31.37 52.63
C SER A 214 11.44 32.70 52.32
N VAL A 215 10.85 33.50 51.41
CA VAL A 215 9.96 34.64 51.76
C VAL A 215 9.32 35.26 50.50
N ASP A 216 8.06 35.70 50.64
CA ASP A 216 7.24 36.41 49.65
C ASP A 216 7.76 37.82 49.29
N SER A 217 7.33 38.34 48.13
CA SER A 217 7.30 39.79 47.86
C SER A 217 6.22 40.13 46.82
N GLN A 218 5.06 40.57 47.29
CA GLN A 218 4.00 41.17 46.48
C GLN A 218 4.00 42.70 46.61
N SER A 219 3.84 43.41 45.48
CA SER A 219 3.20 44.73 45.37
C SER A 219 2.91 45.00 43.88
N LEU A 220 1.69 44.80 43.37
CA LEU A 220 0.55 45.75 43.41
C LEU A 220 0.78 47.08 42.67
N HIS A 221 0.22 47.20 41.46
CA HIS A 221 -0.78 48.22 41.01
C HIS A 221 -1.06 48.05 39.49
N ASP A 222 -2.20 48.38 38.88
CA ASP A 222 -3.64 48.20 39.22
C ASP A 222 -4.48 48.41 37.94
N GLN A 223 -5.79 48.13 38.04
CA GLN A 223 -6.92 48.57 37.18
C GLN A 223 -7.17 47.91 35.81
N GLN A 224 -8.28 47.16 35.84
CA GLN A 224 -9.11 46.69 34.73
C GLN A 224 -10.36 47.61 34.60
N PRO A 225 -11.12 47.55 33.49
CA PRO A 225 -12.52 47.17 33.67
C PRO A 225 -13.02 46.12 32.68
N HIS A 226 -14.06 45.39 33.09
CA HIS A 226 -14.55 44.17 32.43
C HIS A 226 -15.54 44.42 31.29
N THR A 227 -15.52 43.53 30.29
CA THR A 227 -16.74 42.93 29.73
C THR A 227 -16.51 41.43 29.46
N GLN A 228 -17.43 40.59 29.93
CA GLN A 228 -17.55 39.17 29.57
C GLN A 228 -18.14 39.08 28.13
N THR A 229 -18.17 37.97 27.37
CA THR A 229 -18.30 36.55 27.74
C THR A 229 -17.94 35.66 26.52
N ALA A 230 -17.19 34.57 26.69
CA ALA A 230 -17.34 33.28 25.97
C ALA A 230 -16.22 32.32 26.40
N ALA A 231 -16.57 31.16 26.95
CA ALA A 231 -15.58 30.17 27.40
C ALA A 231 -15.20 29.21 26.26
N GLY A 232 -13.89 28.96 26.13
CA GLY A 232 -13.32 27.80 25.41
C GLY A 232 -12.23 27.23 26.30
N GLN A 233 -12.45 26.04 26.85
CA GLN A 233 -11.64 25.52 27.96
C GLN A 233 -10.24 25.11 27.51
N ALA A 234 -9.22 25.70 28.13
CA ALA A 234 -7.86 25.18 28.10
C ALA A 234 -7.81 23.86 28.90
N LEU A 235 -8.05 22.74 28.22
CA LEU A 235 -7.82 21.42 28.77
C LEU A 235 -6.31 21.17 28.87
N LYS A 236 -5.83 21.22 30.11
CA LYS A 236 -4.47 20.90 30.53
C LYS A 236 -4.19 19.42 30.20
N GLY A 237 -3.64 19.17 29.02
CA GLY A 237 -3.12 17.86 28.65
C GLY A 237 -1.98 17.50 29.59
N ASP A 238 -2.19 16.47 30.41
CA ASP A 238 -1.10 15.85 31.15
C ASP A 238 -0.21 15.12 30.14
N GLY A 239 1.10 15.40 30.17
CA GLY A 239 2.08 14.99 29.16
C GLY A 239 2.42 13.50 29.24
N GLY A 240 1.41 12.64 29.06
CA GLY A 240 1.53 11.20 29.24
C GLY A 240 2.48 10.57 28.24
N LEU A 241 3.28 9.61 28.73
CA LEU A 241 4.08 8.75 27.86
C LEU A 241 3.18 7.91 26.96
N TYR A 242 3.56 7.69 25.71
CA TYR A 242 2.84 6.85 24.75
C TYR A 242 2.67 5.40 25.26
N SER A 243 3.59 4.93 26.10
CA SER A 243 3.49 3.64 26.80
C SER A 243 2.29 3.56 27.77
N SER A 244 1.80 4.69 28.29
CA SER A 244 0.62 4.75 29.17
C SER A 244 -0.72 4.58 28.42
N LEU A 245 -0.73 4.66 27.08
CA LEU A 245 -1.95 4.52 26.31
C LEU A 245 -2.55 3.09 26.40
N PRO A 246 -3.89 2.98 26.45
CA PRO A 246 -4.57 1.69 26.34
C PRO A 246 -4.08 0.88 25.13
N PRO A 247 -3.96 -0.46 25.26
CA PRO A 247 -3.45 -1.30 24.16
C PRO A 247 -4.30 -1.18 22.90
N ALA A 248 -5.63 -0.97 23.02
CA ALA A 248 -6.53 -0.72 21.90
C ALA A 248 -6.13 0.53 21.09
N LYS A 249 -5.77 1.64 21.75
CA LYS A 249 -5.31 2.87 21.08
C LYS A 249 -3.98 2.69 20.36
N ARG A 250 -3.05 1.93 20.95
CA ARG A 250 -1.76 1.62 20.29
C ARG A 250 -1.96 0.73 19.05
N GLU A 251 -2.87 -0.24 19.12
CA GLU A 251 -3.26 -1.06 17.97
C GLU A 251 -4.01 -0.25 16.88
N GLU A 252 -4.79 0.77 17.27
CA GLU A 252 -5.43 1.70 16.32
C GLU A 252 -4.39 2.55 15.57
N VAL A 253 -3.41 3.13 16.27
CA VAL A 253 -2.30 3.90 15.65
C VAL A 253 -1.50 3.05 14.66
N GLU A 254 -1.14 1.82 15.05
CA GLU A 254 -0.48 0.87 14.16
C GLU A 254 -1.30 0.61 12.89
N LYS A 255 -2.63 0.41 13.03
CA LYS A 255 -3.53 0.17 11.91
C LYS A 255 -3.64 1.38 10.98
N LEU A 256 -3.73 2.60 11.52
CA LEU A 256 -3.85 3.84 10.74
C LEU A 256 -2.55 4.20 9.98
N LEU A 257 -1.39 3.92 10.59
CA LEU A 257 -0.09 4.10 9.92
C LEU A 257 0.16 3.01 8.86
N ASN A 258 -0.25 1.76 9.12
CA ASN A 258 -0.11 0.64 8.18
C ASN A 258 -1.14 0.65 7.03
N GLY A 259 -2.31 1.27 7.23
CA GLY A 259 -3.34 1.44 6.19
C GLY A 259 -3.08 2.61 5.23
N SER A 260 -1.97 3.32 5.41
CA SER A 260 -1.56 4.47 4.60
C SER A 260 -0.51 4.08 3.55
N ALA A 261 -0.12 5.05 2.72
CA ALA A 261 1.06 4.97 1.86
C ALA A 261 2.26 4.42 2.64
N GLY A 262 2.93 3.42 2.08
CA GLY A 262 3.91 2.55 2.77
C GLY A 262 5.10 3.26 3.39
N ASP A 263 5.34 4.52 3.03
CA ASP A 263 6.44 5.36 3.54
C ASP A 263 6.01 6.31 4.67
N THR A 264 4.73 6.36 5.04
CA THR A 264 4.21 7.25 6.12
C THR A 264 5.00 7.07 7.42
N TRP A 265 5.26 5.82 7.80
CA TRP A 265 5.99 5.51 9.02
C TRP A 265 7.49 5.87 8.92
N ARG A 266 8.08 5.89 7.73
CA ARG A 266 9.46 6.35 7.51
C ARG A 266 9.57 7.86 7.75
N HIS A 267 8.63 8.63 7.21
CA HIS A 267 8.54 10.08 7.45
C HIS A 267 8.32 10.37 8.94
N LEU A 268 7.42 9.62 9.60
CA LEU A 268 7.21 9.71 11.04
C LEU A 268 8.49 9.39 11.84
N ALA A 269 9.27 8.38 11.42
CA ALA A 269 10.54 8.04 12.07
C ALA A 269 11.53 9.20 12.04
N GLY A 270 11.68 9.86 10.89
CA GLY A 270 12.53 11.04 10.74
C GLY A 270 12.08 12.20 11.63
N GLU A 271 10.76 12.49 11.68
CA GLU A 271 10.20 13.54 12.56
C GLU A 271 10.30 13.23 14.06
N LEU A 272 10.48 11.96 14.43
CA LEU A 272 10.81 11.49 15.78
C LEU A 272 12.33 11.44 16.07
N GLY A 273 13.18 11.85 15.11
CA GLY A 273 14.62 11.95 15.28
C GLY A 273 15.42 10.67 15.00
N TYR A 274 14.82 9.64 14.39
CA TYR A 274 15.58 8.47 13.93
C TYR A 274 16.45 8.83 12.71
N GLN A 275 17.71 8.41 12.76
CA GLN A 275 18.64 8.52 11.63
C GLN A 275 18.25 7.53 10.51
N PRO A 276 18.48 7.86 9.22
CA PRO A 276 18.02 7.05 8.10
C PRO A 276 18.50 5.59 8.13
N GLU A 277 19.71 5.33 8.63
CA GLU A 277 20.27 3.98 8.79
C GLU A 277 19.46 3.14 9.78
N HIS A 278 18.92 3.77 10.83
CA HIS A 278 18.01 3.10 11.77
C HIS A 278 16.62 2.91 11.17
N ILE A 279 16.14 3.86 10.34
CA ILE A 279 14.85 3.72 9.62
C ILE A 279 14.90 2.52 8.68
N ASP A 280 16.00 2.37 7.92
CA ASP A 280 16.19 1.24 7.02
C ASP A 280 16.27 -0.10 7.77
N SER A 281 16.83 -0.14 8.99
CA SER A 281 16.82 -1.36 9.81
C SER A 281 15.41 -1.89 10.09
N PHE A 282 14.43 -1.01 10.32
CA PHE A 282 13.03 -1.40 10.49
C PHE A 282 12.38 -1.90 9.19
N THR A 283 12.85 -1.50 8.00
CA THR A 283 12.28 -1.97 6.72
C THR A 283 12.45 -3.47 6.49
N HIS A 284 13.45 -4.07 7.13
CA HIS A 284 13.69 -5.51 7.13
C HIS A 284 12.80 -6.28 8.12
N GLU A 285 12.06 -5.59 9.00
CA GLU A 285 11.14 -6.23 9.94
C GLU A 285 9.77 -6.55 9.31
N ALA A 286 9.13 -7.62 9.78
CA ALA A 286 7.85 -8.07 9.25
C ALA A 286 6.65 -7.18 9.61
N CYS A 287 6.79 -6.33 10.62
CA CYS A 287 5.77 -5.39 11.12
C CYS A 287 6.45 -4.02 11.43
N PRO A 288 6.98 -3.26 10.45
CA PRO A 288 7.90 -2.13 10.66
C PRO A 288 7.32 -1.02 11.54
N VAL A 289 6.05 -0.69 11.33
CA VAL A 289 5.31 0.32 12.12
C VAL A 289 5.28 -0.05 13.61
N ARG A 290 5.03 -1.32 13.92
CA ARG A 290 4.99 -1.83 15.30
C ARG A 290 6.39 -1.82 15.93
N ALA A 291 7.41 -2.18 15.16
CA ALA A 291 8.80 -2.16 15.61
C ALA A 291 9.26 -0.75 15.98
N LEU A 292 8.99 0.23 15.10
CA LEU A 292 9.24 1.64 15.35
C LEU A 292 8.52 2.13 16.61
N LEU A 293 7.20 1.89 16.70
CA LEU A 293 6.41 2.38 17.84
C LEU A 293 6.83 1.73 19.16
N ALA A 294 7.23 0.45 19.16
CA ALA A 294 7.77 -0.22 20.33
C ALA A 294 9.17 0.29 20.72
N SER A 295 10.05 0.49 19.73
CA SER A 295 11.39 1.07 19.91
C SER A 295 11.32 2.50 20.44
N TRP A 296 10.40 3.31 19.92
CA TRP A 296 10.17 4.67 20.39
C TRP A 296 9.53 4.71 21.76
N ALA A 297 8.51 3.88 22.04
CA ALA A 297 7.84 3.79 23.35
C ALA A 297 8.77 3.39 24.52
N ALA A 298 9.95 2.85 24.23
CA ALA A 298 10.97 2.50 25.21
C ALA A 298 11.88 3.68 25.60
N GLN A 299 11.76 4.84 24.95
CA GLN A 299 12.52 6.06 25.26
C GLN A 299 11.75 6.93 26.27
N ASP A 300 12.45 7.55 27.22
CA ASP A 300 11.85 8.48 28.19
C ASP A 300 11.28 9.76 27.53
N SER A 301 11.70 10.06 26.30
CA SER A 301 11.21 11.15 25.45
C SER A 301 9.89 10.85 24.74
N ALA A 302 9.33 9.64 24.88
CA ALA A 302 8.18 9.17 24.13
C ALA A 302 6.84 9.72 24.64
N THR A 303 6.67 11.04 24.66
CA THR A 303 5.43 11.70 25.09
C THR A 303 4.38 11.70 23.98
N LEU A 304 3.10 11.59 24.35
CA LEU A 304 2.00 11.66 23.38
C LEU A 304 2.04 12.96 22.57
N ASP A 305 2.38 14.09 23.19
CA ASP A 305 2.55 15.37 22.51
C ASP A 305 3.62 15.35 21.42
N ALA A 306 4.75 14.64 21.64
CA ALA A 306 5.78 14.47 20.61
C ALA A 306 5.27 13.66 19.41
N LEU A 307 4.49 12.59 19.64
CA LEU A 307 3.84 11.82 18.57
C LEU A 307 2.85 12.71 17.79
N LEU A 308 1.97 13.44 18.49
CA LEU A 308 0.97 14.30 17.87
C LEU A 308 1.63 15.47 17.11
N ALA A 309 2.76 15.99 17.59
CA ALA A 309 3.53 17.02 16.88
C ALA A 309 4.19 16.47 15.61
N ALA A 310 4.78 15.26 15.65
CA ALA A 310 5.35 14.60 14.48
C ALA A 310 4.28 14.25 13.44
N LEU A 311 3.13 13.71 13.89
CA LEU A 311 1.97 13.41 13.02
C LEU A 311 1.43 14.65 12.29
N ARG A 312 1.37 15.80 12.96
CA ARG A 312 1.00 17.07 12.31
C ARG A 312 2.05 17.53 11.28
N ARG A 313 3.34 17.36 11.56
CA ARG A 313 4.43 17.72 10.63
C ARG A 313 4.34 16.90 9.33
N ILE A 314 4.08 15.59 9.40
CA ILE A 314 3.86 14.73 8.22
C ILE A 314 2.46 14.85 7.58
N GLN A 315 1.69 15.91 7.89
CA GLN A 315 0.32 16.15 7.38
C GLN A 315 -0.70 15.03 7.69
N ARG A 316 -0.51 14.26 8.76
CA ARG A 316 -1.42 13.19 9.22
C ARG A 316 -2.30 13.60 10.39
N ALA A 317 -3.03 14.70 10.17
CA ALA A 317 -4.02 15.21 11.12
C ALA A 317 -5.20 14.25 11.36
N ASP A 318 -5.51 13.37 10.41
CA ASP A 318 -6.49 12.30 10.53
C ASP A 318 -6.16 11.31 11.67
N ILE A 319 -4.88 10.97 11.83
CA ILE A 319 -4.42 10.09 12.94
C ILE A 319 -4.45 10.85 14.27
N VAL A 320 -4.13 12.14 14.26
CA VAL A 320 -4.19 13.03 15.44
C VAL A 320 -5.62 13.13 15.95
N GLU A 321 -6.61 13.25 15.07
CA GLU A 321 -8.03 13.33 15.45
C GLU A 321 -8.55 12.03 16.07
N SER A 322 -8.22 10.86 15.50
CA SER A 322 -8.54 9.53 16.09
C SER A 322 -7.92 9.35 17.49
N LEU A 323 -6.68 9.83 17.68
CA LEU A 323 -5.99 9.79 18.96
C LEU A 323 -6.63 10.71 20.01
N CYS A 324 -6.99 11.94 19.63
CA CYS A 324 -7.56 12.94 20.55
C CYS A 324 -9.05 12.72 20.87
N SER A 325 -9.83 12.14 19.95
CA SER A 325 -11.30 12.06 20.07
C SER A 325 -11.79 11.27 21.29
N GLU A 326 -11.02 10.28 21.76
CA GLU A 326 -11.46 9.38 22.84
C GLU A 326 -11.03 9.83 24.24
N SER A 327 -10.03 10.70 24.37
CA SER A 327 -9.65 11.30 25.67
C SER A 327 -10.74 12.21 26.26
N THR A 328 -11.78 12.53 25.48
CA THR A 328 -12.94 13.33 25.91
C THR A 328 -14.04 12.48 26.55
N ALA A 329 -13.94 11.14 26.51
CA ALA A 329 -14.90 10.23 27.15
C ALA A 329 -14.69 10.15 28.68
N THR A 330 -14.93 11.25 29.38
CA THR A 330 -15.11 11.23 30.84
C THR A 330 -16.34 10.39 31.16
N SER A 331 -16.16 9.30 31.92
CA SER A 331 -17.26 8.43 32.34
C SER A 331 -18.34 9.26 33.07
N PRO A 332 -19.62 9.18 32.66
CA PRO A 332 -20.70 9.49 33.60
C PRO A 332 -20.66 8.49 34.76
N VAL A 333 -21.10 8.97 35.93
CA VAL A 333 -21.33 8.18 37.15
C VAL A 333 -22.77 7.67 37.15
#